data_AF-A0A7K1T5U5-F1
#
_entry.id   AF-A0A7K1T5U5-F1
#
_cell.length_a   1.000
_cell.length_b   1.000
_cell.length_c   1.000
_cell.angle_alpha   90.00
_cell.angle_beta   90.00
_cell.angle_gamma   90.00
#
_symmetry.space_group_name_H-M   'P 1'
#
loop_
_entity.id
_entity.type
_entity.pdbx_description
1 polymer ?
#
loop_
_entity_poly.entity_id
_entity_poly.type
_entity_poly.pdbx_seq_one_letter_code
_entity_poly.pdbx_strand_id
1 'polypeptide(L)'
;MAETASNISAQAKADPISDFRINEKSVVPIWIQIRKRLVYLISSGKFERGERLPSVRELSVQLGVNYNTVNKVYQDLERDGYIYTQRGRGTYVSDLKNAHLSVVDGDVEALAVDFVQQALTAGMSAEDIHDLVSEQLILLGGVA
;
A
#
# COMPACT_ATOMS: atom_id res chain seq x y z
N MET A 1 19.81 11.07 -38.77
CA MET A 1 19.98 12.47 -38.31
C MET A 1 18.62 12.87 -37.73
N ALA A 2 18.42 12.54 -36.46
CA ALA A 2 18.45 13.49 -35.32
C ALA A 2 17.13 14.29 -35.28
N GLU A 3 16.11 13.80 -34.58
CA GLU A 3 15.89 14.03 -33.14
C GLU A 3 15.46 15.49 -32.86
N THR A 4 14.16 15.69 -32.61
CA THR A 4 13.62 16.82 -31.85
C THR A 4 12.32 16.30 -31.24
N ALA A 5 12.46 15.49 -30.18
CA ALA A 5 12.40 15.96 -28.81
C ALA A 5 10.94 16.23 -28.39
N SER A 6 10.35 15.18 -27.81
CA SER A 6 9.26 15.23 -26.85
C SER A 6 9.51 16.33 -25.82
N ASN A 7 8.60 17.29 -25.75
CA ASN A 7 8.30 18.14 -24.59
C ASN A 7 7.17 19.05 -25.06
N ILE A 8 5.96 18.98 -24.52
CA ILE A 8 5.44 19.72 -23.35
C ILE A 8 4.00 19.17 -23.22
N SER A 9 3.51 18.55 -22.14
CA SER A 9 3.28 19.15 -20.84
C SER A 9 3.15 18.06 -19.76
N ALA A 10 4.21 17.85 -18.98
CA ALA A 10 4.06 17.38 -17.62
C ALA A 10 3.42 18.54 -16.84
N GLN A 11 2.09 18.61 -16.86
CA GLN A 11 1.33 19.49 -15.98
C GLN A 11 1.74 19.11 -14.55
N ALA A 12 2.28 20.05 -13.79
CA ALA A 12 2.60 19.86 -12.38
C ALA A 12 1.31 19.55 -11.62
N LYS A 13 0.97 18.26 -11.53
CA LYS A 13 -0.08 17.75 -10.67
C LYS A 13 0.30 18.13 -9.24
N ALA A 14 -0.60 18.77 -8.52
CA ALA A 14 -0.39 19.13 -7.12
C ALA A 14 0.01 17.87 -6.34
N ASP A 15 1.13 17.91 -5.61
CA ASP A 15 1.60 16.79 -4.82
C ASP A 15 0.49 16.33 -3.85
N PRO A 16 -0.12 15.15 -4.04
CA PRO A 16 -1.28 14.71 -3.27
C PRO A 16 -1.03 14.56 -1.77
N ILE A 17 0.24 14.50 -1.35
CA ILE A 17 0.63 14.38 0.05
C ILE A 17 0.92 15.71 0.74
N SER A 18 0.99 16.82 0.00
CA SER A 18 1.38 18.14 0.53
C SER A 18 0.49 18.68 1.66
N ASP A 19 -0.80 18.34 1.65
CA ASP A 19 -1.75 18.75 2.71
C ASP A 19 -1.74 17.82 3.95
N PHE A 20 -0.99 16.72 3.92
CA PHE A 20 -0.94 15.77 5.03
C PHE A 20 0.02 16.23 6.13
N ARG A 21 -0.41 16.12 7.40
CA ARG A 21 0.40 16.42 8.57
C ARG A 21 0.33 15.30 9.58
N ILE A 22 1.46 15.01 10.22
CA ILE A 22 1.56 14.02 11.29
C ILE A 22 0.90 14.57 12.56
N ASN A 23 0.14 13.70 13.24
CA ASN A 23 -0.36 13.99 14.57
C ASN A 23 0.45 13.21 15.60
N GLU A 24 1.44 13.87 16.21
CA GLU A 24 2.31 13.27 17.24
C GLU A 24 1.57 12.94 18.55
N LYS A 25 0.44 13.60 18.81
CA LYS A 25 -0.38 13.36 20.01
C LYS A 25 -1.36 12.21 19.83
N SER A 26 -1.43 11.63 18.63
CA SER A 26 -2.30 10.49 18.34
C SER A 26 -1.77 9.22 19.00
N VAL A 27 -2.68 8.36 19.44
CA VAL A 27 -2.37 6.98 19.86
C VAL A 27 -1.91 6.10 18.69
N VAL A 28 -2.13 6.55 17.44
CA VAL A 28 -1.68 5.84 16.24
C VAL A 28 -0.20 6.15 16.00
N PRO A 29 0.69 5.14 15.93
CA PRO A 29 2.10 5.34 15.60
C PRO A 29 2.31 6.09 14.27
N ILE A 30 3.32 6.97 14.23
CA ILE A 30 3.62 7.83 13.06
C ILE A 30 3.72 7.04 11.76
N TRP A 31 4.43 5.91 11.77
CA TRP A 31 4.61 5.07 10.58
C TRP A 31 3.27 4.53 10.04
N ILE A 32 2.32 4.21 10.93
CA ILE A 32 0.97 3.78 10.54
C ILE A 32 0.20 4.94 9.91
N GLN A 33 0.33 6.16 10.45
CA GLN A 33 -0.32 7.34 9.89
C GLN A 33 0.16 7.60 8.45
N ILE A 34 1.48 7.52 8.22
CA ILE A 34 2.08 7.69 6.89
C ILE A 34 1.61 6.59 5.93
N ARG A 35 1.69 5.33 6.36
CA ARG A 35 1.25 4.18 5.54
C ARG A 35 -0.21 4.33 5.14
N LYS A 36 -1.11 4.59 6.10
CA LYS A 36 -2.54 4.79 5.84
C LYS A 36 -2.79 5.91 4.85
N ARG A 37 -2.05 7.02 4.95
CA ARG A 37 -2.19 8.13 4.01
C ARG A 37 -1.75 7.74 2.59
N LEU A 38 -0.59 7.11 2.45
CA LEU A 38 -0.08 6.69 1.14
C LEU A 38 -1.00 5.67 0.47
N VAL A 39 -1.46 4.65 1.22
CA VAL A 39 -2.45 3.68 0.72
C VAL A 39 -3.72 4.40 0.27
N TYR A 40 -4.27 5.31 1.08
CA TYR A 40 -5.45 6.08 0.68
C TYR A 40 -5.22 6.86 -0.61
N LEU A 41 -4.08 7.54 -0.77
CA LEU A 41 -3.79 8.32 -1.98
C LEU A 41 -3.65 7.44 -3.23
N ILE A 42 -3.06 6.25 -3.09
CA ILE A 42 -2.93 5.28 -4.18
C ILE A 42 -4.29 4.65 -4.53
N SER A 43 -5.02 4.15 -3.53
CA SER A 43 -6.31 3.49 -3.73
C SER A 43 -7.42 4.44 -4.21
N SER A 44 -7.35 5.73 -3.84
CA SER A 44 -8.28 6.76 -4.34
C SER A 44 -7.89 7.31 -5.73
N GLY A 45 -6.80 6.83 -6.32
CA GLY A 45 -6.32 7.28 -7.63
C GLY A 45 -5.73 8.70 -7.63
N LYS A 46 -5.49 9.30 -6.46
CA LYS A 46 -4.79 10.59 -6.37
C LYS A 46 -3.32 10.45 -6.78
N PHE A 47 -2.71 9.33 -6.44
CA PHE A 47 -1.52 8.83 -7.13
C PHE A 47 -1.96 7.80 -8.16
N GLU A 48 -1.72 8.11 -9.44
CA GLU A 48 -2.07 7.23 -10.55
C GLU A 48 -1.06 6.10 -10.72
N ARG A 49 -1.49 5.03 -11.39
CA ARG A 49 -0.61 3.89 -11.69
C ARG A 49 0.55 4.34 -12.58
N GLY A 50 1.76 3.90 -12.24
CA GLY A 50 2.98 4.34 -12.92
C GLY A 50 3.40 5.78 -12.58
N GLU A 51 2.66 6.49 -11.73
CA GLU A 51 3.07 7.80 -11.23
C GLU A 51 4.24 7.64 -10.26
N ARG A 52 5.19 8.57 -10.31
CA ARG A 52 6.35 8.59 -9.44
C ARG A 52 5.95 9.13 -8.07
N LEU A 53 6.23 8.38 -7.02
CA LEU A 53 6.11 8.88 -5.65
C LEU A 53 7.30 9.77 -5.28
N PRO A 54 7.13 10.66 -4.28
CA PRO A 54 8.25 11.28 -3.61
C PRO A 54 9.27 10.22 -3.16
N SER A 55 10.54 10.54 -3.19
CA SER A 55 11.56 9.70 -2.58
C SER A 55 11.42 9.68 -1.06
N VAL A 56 11.99 8.66 -0.43
CA VAL A 56 12.04 8.55 1.04
C VAL A 56 12.63 9.82 1.67
N ARG A 57 13.65 10.41 1.05
CA ARG A 57 14.28 11.67 1.55
C ARG A 57 13.35 12.86 1.41
N GLU A 58 12.71 13.03 0.25
CA GLU A 58 11.77 14.13 0.02
C GLU A 58 10.61 14.05 1.00
N LEU A 59 10.00 12.87 1.16
CA LEU A 59 8.87 12.70 2.07
C LEU A 59 9.26 12.84 3.55
N SER A 60 10.45 12.38 3.92
CA SER A 60 11.00 12.57 5.28
C SER A 60 11.14 14.05 5.62
N VAL A 61 11.68 14.86 4.71
CA VAL A 61 11.82 16.31 4.88
C VAL A 61 10.45 16.99 4.91
N GLN A 62 9.56 16.63 3.98
CA GLN A 62 8.22 17.22 3.87
C GLN A 62 7.35 16.99 5.12
N LEU A 63 7.44 15.79 5.72
CA LEU A 63 6.67 15.44 6.91
C LEU A 63 7.39 15.73 8.23
N GLY A 64 8.68 16.08 8.19
CA GLY A 64 9.52 16.24 9.39
C GLY A 64 9.73 14.94 10.16
N VAL A 65 9.71 13.78 9.48
CA VAL A 65 9.77 12.45 10.10
C VAL A 65 11.13 11.81 9.83
N ASN A 66 11.63 11.01 10.77
CA ASN A 66 12.87 10.24 10.63
C ASN A 66 12.87 9.41 9.32
N TYR A 67 13.96 9.54 8.54
CA TYR A 67 14.19 8.81 7.30
C TYR A 67 13.91 7.30 7.43
N ASN A 68 14.40 6.65 8.49
CA ASN A 68 14.23 5.21 8.69
C ASN A 68 12.76 4.81 8.84
N THR A 69 11.95 5.68 9.47
CA THR A 69 10.51 5.47 9.61
C THR A 69 9.82 5.51 8.25
N VAL A 70 10.15 6.51 7.42
CA VAL A 70 9.60 6.61 6.05
C VAL A 70 10.10 5.46 5.18
N ASN A 71 11.38 5.09 5.31
CA ASN A 71 11.99 3.99 4.58
C ASN A 71 11.28 2.66 4.88
N LYS A 72 10.97 2.41 6.15
CA LYS A 72 10.20 1.22 6.56
C LYS A 72 8.80 1.22 5.92
N VAL A 73 8.12 2.37 5.89
CA VAL A 73 6.81 2.49 5.23
C VAL A 73 6.91 2.21 3.73
N TYR A 74 7.95 2.68 3.05
CA TYR A 74 8.16 2.39 1.62
C TYR A 74 8.45 0.91 1.38
N GLN A 75 9.27 0.28 2.22
CA GLN A 75 9.51 -1.16 2.16
C GLN A 75 8.22 -1.96 2.38
N ASP A 76 7.38 -1.55 3.33
CA ASP A 76 6.09 -2.18 3.58
C ASP A 76 5.16 -2.02 2.38
N LEU A 77 5.05 -0.82 1.78
CA LEU A 77 4.21 -0.59 0.61
C LEU A 77 4.70 -1.34 -0.64
N GLU A 78 6.02 -1.48 -0.80
CA GLU A 78 6.62 -2.24 -1.90
C GLU A 78 6.36 -3.74 -1.71
N ARG A 79 6.54 -4.25 -0.49
CA ARG A 79 6.21 -5.64 -0.14
C ARG A 79 4.73 -5.94 -0.38
N ASP A 80 3.85 -5.01 0.02
CA ASP A 80 2.40 -5.17 -0.11
C ASP A 80 1.91 -4.88 -1.56
N GLY A 81 2.83 -4.60 -2.49
CA GLY A 81 2.54 -4.46 -3.92
C GLY A 81 1.91 -3.13 -4.33
N TYR A 82 1.83 -2.12 -3.45
CA TYR A 82 1.31 -0.79 -3.79
C TYR A 82 2.27 0.01 -4.67
N ILE A 83 3.57 -0.22 -4.50
CA ILE A 83 4.63 0.51 -5.20
C ILE A 83 5.73 -0.45 -5.67
N TYR A 84 6.56 0.01 -6.60
CA TYR A 84 7.78 -0.68 -7.00
C TYR A 84 8.92 0.31 -7.22
N THR A 85 10.14 -0.10 -6.87
CA THR A 85 11.33 0.73 -7.03
C THR A 85 12.14 0.30 -8.26
N GLN A 86 12.37 1.26 -9.17
CA GLN A 86 13.37 1.10 -10.22
C GLN A 86 14.68 1.70 -9.72
N ARG A 87 15.69 0.85 -9.50
CA ARG A 87 17.03 1.28 -9.05
C ARG A 87 17.56 2.42 -9.93
N GLY A 88 17.95 3.53 -9.29
CA GLY A 88 18.46 4.74 -9.95
C GLY A 88 17.41 5.62 -10.65
N ARG A 89 16.15 5.16 -10.75
CA ARG A 89 15.07 5.88 -11.44
C ARG A 89 13.93 6.34 -10.52
N GLY A 90 13.86 5.80 -9.30
CA GLY A 90 12.87 6.20 -8.28
C GLY A 90 11.84 5.12 -8.00
N THR A 91 10.78 5.52 -7.31
CA THR A 91 9.70 4.64 -6.82
C THR A 91 8.39 5.05 -7.47
N TYR A 92 7.60 4.08 -7.91
CA TYR A 92 6.42 4.28 -8.74
C TYR A 92 5.24 3.48 -8.19
N VAL A 93 4.01 3.95 -8.44
CA VAL A 93 2.79 3.24 -8.06
C VAL A 93 2.60 2.00 -8.94
N SER A 94 2.38 0.85 -8.32
CA SER A 94 2.14 -0.42 -9.01
C SER A 94 0.79 -0.46 -9.71
N ASP A 95 0.71 -1.25 -10.78
CA ASP A 95 -0.56 -1.70 -11.33
C ASP A 95 -1.09 -2.83 -10.43
N LEU A 96 -2.02 -2.52 -9.53
CA LEU A 96 -2.64 -3.48 -8.59
C LEU A 96 -3.20 -4.74 -9.27
N LYS A 97 -3.31 -4.78 -10.60
CA LYS A 97 -3.62 -6.00 -11.37
C LYS A 97 -2.57 -7.12 -11.28
N ASN A 98 -1.34 -6.82 -10.85
CA ASN A 98 -0.24 -7.80 -10.76
C ASN A 98 0.32 -8.02 -9.34
N ALA A 99 -0.31 -7.47 -8.30
CA ALA A 99 0.15 -7.62 -6.90
C ALA A 99 -0.11 -9.03 -6.31
N HIS A 100 -0.38 -10.05 -7.14
CA HIS A 100 -0.70 -11.40 -6.68
C HIS A 100 0.51 -12.35 -6.62
N LEU A 101 1.74 -11.89 -6.86
CA LEU A 101 2.88 -12.80 -6.81
C LEU A 101 4.03 -12.15 -6.06
N SER A 102 4.36 -12.76 -4.93
CA SER A 102 5.56 -12.60 -4.10
C SER A 102 5.44 -11.73 -2.85
N VAL A 103 5.37 -12.42 -1.70
CA VAL A 103 5.78 -12.03 -0.33
C VAL A 103 4.70 -11.50 0.65
N VAL A 104 3.40 -11.70 0.38
CA VAL A 104 2.34 -11.60 1.43
C VAL A 104 1.98 -12.97 2.05
N ASP A 105 2.47 -14.06 1.47
CA ASP A 105 2.15 -15.44 1.86
C ASP A 105 2.70 -15.88 3.23
N GLY A 106 3.44 -15.05 3.97
CA GLY A 106 3.88 -15.42 5.32
C GLY A 106 2.78 -15.27 6.36
N ASP A 107 2.37 -14.02 6.58
CA ASP A 107 1.57 -13.65 7.74
C ASP A 107 0.06 -13.84 7.51
N VAL A 108 -0.43 -13.55 6.30
CA VAL A 108 -1.86 -13.76 5.96
C VAL A 108 -2.15 -15.24 5.74
N GLU A 109 -1.24 -15.97 5.10
CA GLU A 109 -1.38 -17.43 4.95
C GLU A 109 -1.30 -18.11 6.31
N ALA A 110 -0.39 -17.70 7.20
CA ALA A 110 -0.35 -18.22 8.58
C ALA A 110 -1.65 -17.94 9.37
N LEU A 111 -2.24 -16.74 9.22
CA LEU A 111 -3.54 -16.42 9.83
C LEU A 111 -4.68 -17.23 9.22
N ALA A 112 -4.67 -17.45 7.90
CA ALA A 112 -5.65 -18.28 7.23
C ALA A 112 -5.54 -19.74 7.67
N VAL A 113 -4.32 -20.26 7.83
CA VAL A 113 -4.04 -21.62 8.33
C VAL A 113 -4.55 -21.77 9.77
N ASP A 114 -4.23 -20.83 10.66
CA ASP A 114 -4.68 -20.86 12.05
C ASP A 114 -6.22 -20.79 12.15
N PHE A 115 -6.85 -19.92 11.36
CA PHE A 115 -8.31 -19.83 11.27
C PHE A 115 -8.94 -21.15 10.81
N VAL A 116 -8.47 -21.73 9.70
CA VAL A 116 -9.01 -22.99 9.16
C VAL A 116 -8.82 -24.13 10.17
N GLN A 117 -7.68 -24.18 10.85
CA GLN A 117 -7.41 -25.22 11.85
C GLN A 117 -8.32 -25.11 13.07
N GLN A 118 -8.61 -23.90 13.54
CA GLN A 118 -9.56 -23.67 14.62
C GLN A 118 -11.00 -24.03 14.20
N ALA A 119 -11.42 -23.66 13.00
CA ALA A 119 -12.75 -23.96 12.49
C ALA A 119 -13.00 -25.47 12.31
N LEU A 120 -12.01 -26.19 11.77
CA LEU A 120 -12.07 -27.65 11.66
C LEU A 120 -12.09 -28.33 13.04
N THR A 121 -11.33 -27.82 14.01
CA THR A 121 -11.34 -28.33 15.39
C THR A 121 -12.69 -28.09 16.08
N ALA A 122 -13.40 -27.02 15.71
CA ALA A 122 -14.76 -26.74 16.14
C ALA A 122 -15.83 -27.60 15.43
N GLY A 123 -15.43 -28.45 14.48
CA GLY A 123 -16.33 -29.36 13.76
C GLY A 123 -17.06 -28.74 12.57
N MET A 124 -16.62 -27.57 12.09
CA MET A 124 -17.20 -26.93 10.92
C MET A 124 -16.85 -27.69 9.65
N SER A 125 -17.80 -27.80 8.72
CA SER A 125 -17.52 -28.31 7.38
C SER A 125 -16.82 -27.26 6.52
N ALA A 126 -16.22 -27.69 5.39
CA ALA A 126 -15.61 -26.75 4.45
C ALA A 126 -16.65 -25.74 3.91
N GLU A 127 -17.90 -26.16 3.69
CA GLU A 127 -19.00 -25.29 3.27
C GLU A 127 -19.31 -24.24 4.34
N ASP A 128 -19.42 -24.63 5.61
CA ASP A 128 -19.68 -23.68 6.71
C ASP A 128 -18.56 -22.64 6.86
N ILE A 129 -17.31 -23.05 6.65
CA ILE A 129 -16.14 -22.15 6.71
C ILE A 129 -16.20 -21.14 5.56
N HIS A 130 -16.54 -21.59 4.35
CA HIS A 130 -16.70 -20.71 3.19
C HIS A 130 -17.82 -19.70 3.40
N ASP A 131 -18.97 -20.14 3.93
CA ASP A 131 -20.12 -19.27 4.19
C ASP A 131 -19.78 -18.23 5.27
N LEU A 132 -19.10 -18.63 6.36
CA LEU A 132 -18.68 -17.74 7.43
C LEU A 132 -17.74 -16.63 6.92
N VAL A 133 -16.74 -16.99 6.11
CA VAL A 133 -15.82 -16.01 5.52
C VAL A 133 -16.57 -15.09 4.57
N SER A 134 -17.49 -15.63 3.77
CA SER A 134 -18.30 -14.85 2.83
C SER A 134 -19.19 -13.83 3.56
N GLU A 135 -19.84 -14.24 4.65
CA GLU A 135 -20.64 -13.36 5.51
C GLU A 135 -19.78 -12.25 6.13
N GLN A 136 -18.61 -12.62 6.67
CA GLN A 136 -17.71 -11.66 7.31
C GLN A 136 -17.14 -10.64 6.32
N LEU A 137 -16.87 -11.05 5.08
CA LEU A 137 -16.46 -10.14 4.00
C LEU A 137 -17.54 -9.10 3.70
N ILE A 138 -18.81 -9.52 3.64
CA ILE A 138 -19.94 -8.62 3.43
C ILE A 138 -20.07 -7.65 4.62
N LEU A 139 -20.00 -8.15 5.86
CA LEU A 139 -20.13 -7.35 7.08
C LEU A 139 -19.01 -6.31 7.24
N LEU A 140 -17.79 -6.67 6.85
CA LEU A 140 -16.63 -5.78 6.90
C LEU A 140 -16.54 -4.82 5.70
N GLY A 141 -17.50 -4.88 4.77
CA GLY A 141 -17.53 -4.01 3.58
C GLY A 141 -16.48 -4.38 2.53
N GLY A 142 -15.94 -5.60 2.59
CA GLY A 142 -15.06 -6.17 1.58
C GLY A 142 -15.89 -6.72 0.42
N VAL A 143 -16.36 -5.83 -0.45
CA VAL A 143 -16.90 -6.21 -1.77
C VAL A 143 -15.95 -5.74 -2.86
N ALA A 144 -15.79 -6.61 -3.87
CA ALA A 144 -14.92 -6.48 -5.04
C ALA A 144 -15.07 -5.16 -5.81
#